data_AF-A0A2N1M9A8-F1
#
_entry.id   AF-A0A2N1M9A8-F1
#
_cell.length_a   1.000
_cell.length_b   1.000
_cell.length_c   1.000
_cell.angle_alpha   90.00
_cell.angle_beta   90.00
_cell.angle_gamma   90.00
#
_symmetry.space_group_name_H-M   'P 1'
#
loop_
_entity.id
_entity.type
_entity.pdbx_description
1 polymer ?
#
loop_
_entity_poly.entity_id
_entity_poly.type
_entity_poly.pdbx_seq_one_letter_code
_entity_poly.pdbx_strand_id
1 'polypeptide(L)'
;MGFDNESIVHELIANVQFIPIFIRLDKILIVVSKISISSCEEYYGAGLGYLFTLITKYNGKQSLFIQSILEDKCSLNVYYEGIKLYHNKDTTPNKIWETIGILRKYDGMTLFGITNSYVQQKLEELKKNNNIITCTSDNWENIDLLNLIFEQNIKKRKIANTFSDWSNLFTNWYKQTNTIIQFPAILFQIYPENYQFQEKELGAWRAMLRASGCINITPFSKKQHIHSEIRYNGTIRSSKNIR
;
A
#
# COMPACT_ATOMS: atom_id res chain seq x y z
N MET A 1 -7.90 -28.06 -20.20
CA MET A 1 -8.08 -26.93 -19.28
C MET A 1 -6.74 -26.21 -19.24
N GLY A 2 -6.68 -24.94 -19.68
CA GLY A 2 -5.43 -24.25 -20.08
C GLY A 2 -4.53 -23.74 -18.95
N PHE A 3 -4.52 -24.40 -17.78
CA PHE A 3 -3.66 -23.99 -16.65
C PHE A 3 -2.17 -24.32 -16.86
N ASP A 4 -1.84 -25.15 -17.84
CA ASP A 4 -0.45 -25.48 -18.19
C ASP A 4 0.17 -24.54 -19.23
N ASN A 5 -0.58 -23.51 -19.67
CA ASN A 5 -0.06 -22.51 -20.61
C ASN A 5 0.60 -21.36 -19.84
N GLU A 6 1.93 -21.30 -19.86
CA GLU A 6 2.73 -20.26 -19.21
C GLU A 6 2.30 -18.84 -19.57
N SER A 7 1.85 -18.57 -20.81
CA SER A 7 1.42 -17.24 -21.21
C SER A 7 0.14 -16.81 -20.48
N ILE A 8 -0.79 -17.75 -20.29
CA ILE A 8 -2.05 -17.52 -19.57
C ILE A 8 -1.76 -17.35 -18.08
N VAL A 9 -0.87 -18.16 -17.51
CA VAL A 9 -0.44 -18.02 -16.11
C VAL A 9 0.21 -16.65 -15.89
N HIS A 10 1.10 -16.22 -16.78
CA HIS A 10 1.75 -14.91 -16.71
C HIS A 10 0.77 -13.73 -16.78
N GLU A 11 -0.22 -13.79 -17.66
CA GLU A 11 -1.26 -12.76 -17.78
C GLU A 11 -2.16 -12.71 -16.53
N LEU A 12 -2.52 -13.88 -15.98
CA LEU A 12 -3.33 -13.98 -14.77
C LEU A 12 -2.60 -13.45 -13.52
N ILE A 13 -1.28 -13.69 -13.40
CA ILE A 13 -0.49 -13.19 -12.26
C ILE A 13 -0.03 -11.73 -12.44
N ALA A 14 -0.10 -11.16 -13.64
CA ALA A 14 0.35 -9.79 -13.91
C ALA A 14 -0.36 -8.73 -13.05
N ASN A 15 -1.60 -9.02 -12.61
CA ASN A 15 -2.40 -8.15 -11.73
C ASN A 15 -2.45 -8.62 -10.27
N VAL A 16 -1.77 -9.72 -9.92
CA VAL A 16 -1.71 -10.22 -8.55
C VAL A 16 -0.61 -9.48 -7.79
N GLN A 17 -1.02 -8.63 -6.85
CA GLN A 17 -0.08 -7.83 -6.05
C GLN A 17 0.80 -8.67 -5.12
N PHE A 18 0.39 -9.88 -4.78
CA PHE A 18 1.16 -10.78 -3.92
C PHE A 18 0.73 -12.24 -4.08
N ILE A 19 1.72 -13.13 -4.20
CA ILE A 19 1.52 -14.58 -4.23
C ILE A 19 1.92 -15.15 -2.86
N PRO A 20 1.04 -15.90 -2.17
CA PRO A 20 1.36 -16.49 -0.88
C PRO A 20 2.61 -17.39 -0.92
N ILE A 21 3.44 -17.29 0.11
CA ILE A 21 4.62 -18.15 0.27
C ILE A 21 4.29 -19.26 1.25
N PHE A 22 4.59 -20.50 0.87
CA PHE A 22 4.34 -21.68 1.67
C PHE A 22 5.65 -22.22 2.25
N ILE A 23 5.75 -22.26 3.57
CA ILE A 23 6.94 -22.73 4.30
C ILE A 23 6.55 -23.98 5.06
N ARG A 24 7.25 -25.08 4.79
CA ARG A 24 7.02 -26.35 5.45
C ARG A 24 8.06 -26.58 6.54
N LEU A 25 7.58 -26.75 7.77
CA LEU A 25 8.38 -26.94 8.97
C LEU A 25 7.92 -28.23 9.66
N ASP A 26 8.61 -29.34 9.39
CA ASP A 26 8.15 -30.69 9.70
C ASP A 26 6.71 -30.95 9.22
N LYS A 27 5.76 -31.04 10.16
CA LYS A 27 4.32 -31.26 9.93
C LYS A 27 3.51 -29.96 9.91
N ILE A 28 4.15 -28.81 10.14
CA ILE A 28 3.51 -27.50 10.19
C ILE A 28 3.67 -26.82 8.83
N LEU A 29 2.56 -26.33 8.29
CA LEU A 29 2.56 -25.45 7.13
C LEU A 29 2.35 -24.02 7.62
N ILE A 30 3.32 -23.17 7.35
CA ILE A 30 3.25 -21.72 7.57
C ILE A 30 2.98 -21.07 6.21
N VAL A 31 1.99 -20.18 6.16
CA VAL A 31 1.61 -19.44 4.96
C VAL A 31 1.87 -17.96 5.21
N VAL A 32 2.69 -17.36 4.34
CA VAL A 32 2.94 -15.92 4.33
C VAL A 32 1.92 -15.30 3.38
N SER A 33 1.02 -14.50 3.93
CA SER A 33 -0.12 -13.93 3.17
C SER A 33 0.03 -12.45 2.90
N LYS A 34 0.94 -11.76 3.62
CA LYS A 34 1.26 -10.36 3.39
C LYS A 34 2.69 -10.07 3.82
N ILE A 35 3.46 -9.43 2.94
CA ILE A 35 4.84 -9.01 3.17
C ILE A 35 4.91 -7.49 3.16
N SER A 36 5.66 -6.95 4.12
CA SER A 36 5.98 -5.53 4.29
C SER A 36 7.36 -5.44 4.90
N ILE A 37 8.07 -4.35 4.62
CA ILE A 37 9.46 -4.15 5.03
C ILE A 37 9.57 -3.11 6.15
N SER A 38 10.61 -3.24 6.98
CA SER A 38 11.00 -2.29 8.02
C SER A 38 12.53 -2.24 8.14
N SER A 39 13.05 -1.17 8.74
CA SER A 39 14.44 -1.08 9.17
C SER A 39 14.71 -1.77 10.52
N CYS A 40 13.68 -2.29 11.20
CA CYS A 40 13.81 -2.96 12.48
C CYS A 40 14.56 -4.30 12.33
N GLU A 41 15.75 -4.38 12.93
CA GLU A 41 16.58 -5.59 12.93
C GLU A 41 15.94 -6.74 13.72
N GLU A 42 15.21 -6.44 14.80
CA GLU A 42 14.55 -7.47 15.62
C GLU A 42 13.51 -8.28 14.84
N TYR A 43 12.97 -7.72 13.76
CA TYR A 43 12.02 -8.40 12.88
C TYR A 43 12.63 -8.87 11.57
N TYR A 44 13.97 -8.93 11.47
CA TYR A 44 14.69 -9.34 10.26
C TYR A 44 14.21 -8.59 9.00
N GLY A 45 13.93 -7.30 9.15
CA GLY A 45 13.46 -6.43 8.08
C GLY A 45 11.99 -6.58 7.69
N ALA A 46 11.20 -7.39 8.39
CA ALA A 46 9.75 -7.44 8.23
C ALA A 46 9.07 -6.27 8.95
N GLY A 47 8.00 -5.71 8.36
CA GLY A 47 7.41 -4.44 8.80
C GLY A 47 5.93 -4.50 9.19
N LEU A 48 5.34 -3.32 9.36
CA LEU A 48 3.94 -3.20 9.78
C LEU A 48 2.98 -3.93 8.83
N GLY A 49 2.03 -4.68 9.38
CA GLY A 49 1.01 -5.39 8.62
C GLY A 49 1.50 -6.67 7.96
N TYR A 50 2.70 -7.14 8.29
CA TYR A 50 3.18 -8.48 7.96
C TYR A 50 2.20 -9.52 8.49
N LEU A 51 1.87 -10.56 7.70
CA LEU A 51 0.86 -11.55 8.07
C LEU A 51 1.28 -12.97 7.74
N PHE A 52 1.28 -13.82 8.76
CA PHE A 52 1.42 -15.26 8.63
C PHE A 52 0.27 -16.01 9.24
N THR A 53 0.00 -17.17 8.67
CA THR A 53 -0.87 -18.15 9.27
C THR A 53 -0.20 -19.50 9.39
N LEU A 54 -0.56 -20.25 10.41
CA LEU A 54 -0.22 -21.67 10.50
C LEU A 54 -1.40 -22.44 11.07
N ILE A 55 -1.47 -23.72 10.74
CA ILE A 55 -2.50 -24.63 11.24
C ILE A 55 -1.83 -25.68 12.11
N THR A 56 -2.20 -25.72 13.39
CA THR A 56 -1.69 -26.72 14.35
C THR A 56 -2.72 -26.98 15.45
N LYS A 57 -2.42 -27.91 16.37
CA LYS A 57 -3.30 -28.18 17.50
C LYS A 57 -3.13 -27.15 18.62
N TYR A 58 -4.23 -26.59 19.09
CA TYR A 58 -4.35 -25.82 20.33
C TYR A 58 -5.39 -26.50 21.23
N ASN A 59 -5.01 -26.86 22.45
CA ASN A 59 -5.90 -27.58 23.39
C ASN A 59 -6.58 -28.80 22.76
N GLY A 60 -5.82 -29.59 21.98
CA GLY A 60 -6.31 -30.80 21.31
C GLY A 60 -7.07 -30.57 20.00
N LYS A 61 -7.49 -29.34 19.69
CA LYS A 61 -8.26 -28.98 18.48
C LYS A 61 -7.37 -28.40 17.39
N GLN A 62 -7.62 -28.76 16.13
CA GLN A 62 -6.91 -28.17 15.01
C GLN A 62 -7.40 -26.74 14.79
N SER A 63 -6.50 -25.79 14.97
CA SER A 63 -6.81 -24.36 15.07
C SER A 63 -5.97 -23.56 14.09
N LEU A 64 -6.52 -22.45 13.61
CA LEU A 64 -5.84 -21.47 12.79
C LEU A 64 -5.14 -20.45 13.70
N PHE A 65 -3.84 -20.30 13.49
CA PHE A 65 -3.02 -19.31 14.16
C PHE A 65 -2.77 -18.18 13.17
N ILE A 66 -3.06 -16.95 13.56
CA ILE A 66 -2.83 -15.75 12.77
C ILE A 66 -1.83 -14.88 13.53
N GLN A 67 -0.69 -14.65 12.91
CA GLN A 67 0.44 -13.90 13.47
C GLN A 67 0.66 -12.66 12.64
N SER A 68 0.89 -11.52 13.29
CA SER A 68 1.14 -10.26 12.59
C SER A 68 2.15 -9.38 13.29
N ILE A 69 2.83 -8.54 12.51
CA ILE A 69 3.67 -7.46 13.01
C ILE A 69 2.86 -6.15 13.01
N LEU A 70 2.84 -5.50 14.17
CA LEU A 70 2.31 -4.16 14.43
C LEU A 70 3.49 -3.20 14.61
N GLU A 71 3.24 -1.90 14.83
CA GLU A 71 4.30 -0.86 14.84
C GLU A 71 5.47 -1.20 15.77
N ASP A 72 5.17 -1.57 17.01
CA ASP A 72 6.15 -1.86 18.08
C ASP A 72 6.01 -3.27 18.66
N LYS A 73 5.08 -4.09 18.13
CA LYS A 73 4.67 -5.37 18.73
C LYS A 73 4.34 -6.42 17.70
N CYS A 74 4.48 -7.66 18.08
CA CYS A 74 3.88 -8.82 17.44
C CYS A 74 2.53 -9.14 18.06
N SER A 75 1.63 -9.74 17.29
CA SER A 75 0.38 -10.29 17.80
C SER A 75 0.18 -11.71 17.32
N LEU A 76 -0.45 -12.53 18.16
CA LEU A 76 -0.93 -13.85 17.79
C LEU A 76 -2.39 -13.99 18.21
N ASN A 77 -3.18 -14.56 17.31
CA ASN A 77 -4.57 -14.91 17.50
C ASN A 77 -4.76 -16.38 17.13
N VAL A 78 -5.50 -17.13 17.96
CA VAL A 78 -5.85 -18.53 17.67
C VAL A 78 -7.34 -18.63 17.48
N TYR A 79 -7.76 -19.28 16.40
CA TYR A 79 -9.15 -19.48 16.05
C TYR A 79 -9.47 -20.96 15.87
N TYR A 80 -10.65 -21.37 16.32
CA TYR A 80 -11.23 -22.67 16.06
C TYR A 80 -12.66 -22.45 15.56
N GLU A 81 -12.99 -22.95 14.36
CA GLU A 81 -14.33 -22.79 13.75
C GLU A 81 -14.82 -21.32 13.76
N GLY A 82 -13.92 -20.38 13.47
CA GLY A 82 -14.22 -18.94 13.45
C GLY A 82 -14.27 -18.27 14.82
N ILE A 83 -14.23 -19.03 15.92
CA ILE A 83 -14.24 -18.51 17.29
C ILE A 83 -12.80 -18.25 17.74
N LYS A 84 -12.53 -17.04 18.23
CA LYS A 84 -11.22 -16.67 18.79
C LYS A 84 -11.04 -17.33 20.16
N LEU A 85 -10.09 -18.26 20.26
CA LEU A 85 -9.77 -18.99 21.49
C LEU A 85 -8.66 -18.35 22.32
N TYR A 86 -7.73 -17.66 21.66
CA TYR A 86 -6.56 -17.09 22.34
C TYR A 86 -6.09 -15.81 21.65
N HIS A 87 -5.51 -14.93 22.44
CA HIS A 87 -4.84 -13.72 21.97
C HIS A 87 -3.68 -13.35 22.90
N ASN A 88 -2.55 -12.98 22.30
CA ASN A 88 -1.52 -12.22 23.00
C ASN A 88 -0.85 -11.21 22.07
N LYS A 89 -0.13 -10.27 22.70
CA LYS A 89 0.75 -9.29 22.05
C LYS A 89 2.00 -9.17 22.87
N ASP A 90 3.14 -9.00 22.21
CA ASP A 90 4.43 -8.79 22.86
C ASP A 90 5.39 -8.11 21.88
N THR A 91 6.49 -7.62 22.40
CA THR A 91 7.60 -6.99 21.68
C THR A 91 8.31 -7.89 20.69
N THR A 92 8.37 -9.21 20.89
CA THR A 92 9.07 -10.12 19.96
C THR A 92 8.28 -11.40 19.68
N PRO A 93 8.48 -12.03 18.51
CA PRO A 93 7.91 -13.34 18.20
C PRO A 93 8.26 -14.41 19.23
N ASN A 94 9.47 -14.40 19.78
CA ASN A 94 9.88 -15.36 20.80
C ASN A 94 9.02 -15.25 22.06
N LYS A 95 8.80 -14.03 22.57
CA LYS A 95 7.95 -13.83 23.76
C LYS A 95 6.50 -14.23 23.52
N ILE A 96 5.97 -14.00 22.31
CA ILE A 96 4.64 -14.47 21.90
C ILE A 96 4.53 -15.99 22.07
N TRP A 97 5.51 -16.73 21.56
CA TRP A 97 5.49 -18.20 21.56
C TRP A 97 5.86 -18.81 22.91
N GLU A 98 6.73 -18.17 23.68
CA GLU A 98 7.00 -18.51 25.08
C GLU A 98 5.73 -18.40 25.93
N THR A 99 4.95 -17.33 25.75
CA THR A 99 3.74 -17.06 26.53
C THR A 99 2.63 -18.09 26.28
N ILE A 100 2.38 -18.45 25.01
CA ILE A 100 1.39 -19.49 24.69
C ILE A 100 1.89 -20.90 25.08
N GLY A 101 3.21 -21.08 25.16
CA GLY A 101 3.83 -22.26 25.76
C GLY A 101 3.68 -23.57 24.98
N ILE A 102 3.29 -23.50 23.70
CA ILE A 102 3.21 -24.64 22.78
C ILE A 102 4.30 -24.56 21.71
N LEU A 103 4.49 -25.64 20.93
CA LEU A 103 5.48 -25.68 19.84
C LEU A 103 6.92 -25.32 20.25
N ARG A 104 7.27 -25.54 21.53
CA ARG A 104 8.57 -25.17 22.16
C ARG A 104 9.82 -25.76 21.48
N LYS A 105 9.66 -26.69 20.53
CA LYS A 105 10.75 -27.20 19.69
C LYS A 105 11.33 -26.11 18.78
N TYR A 106 10.52 -25.11 18.41
CA TYR A 106 10.90 -24.06 17.49
C TYR A 106 10.97 -22.73 18.22
N ASP A 107 11.92 -21.88 17.80
CA ASP A 107 11.91 -20.49 18.22
C ASP A 107 10.75 -19.74 17.54
N GLY A 108 10.32 -18.64 18.19
CA GLY A 108 9.21 -17.85 17.73
C GLY A 108 9.47 -17.14 16.40
N MET A 109 10.73 -16.81 16.08
CA MET A 109 11.09 -16.19 14.81
C MET A 109 10.84 -17.16 13.64
N THR A 110 11.21 -18.43 13.83
CA THR A 110 10.95 -19.51 12.89
C THR A 110 9.46 -19.79 12.72
N LEU A 111 8.67 -19.76 13.79
CA LEU A 111 7.21 -19.90 13.72
C LEU A 111 6.51 -18.69 13.10
N PHE A 112 7.11 -17.51 13.24
CA PHE A 112 6.76 -16.33 12.46
C PHE A 112 7.30 -16.40 11.04
N GLY A 113 8.04 -17.42 10.60
CA GLY A 113 8.51 -17.57 9.22
C GLY A 113 9.44 -16.46 8.70
N ILE A 114 9.81 -15.48 9.55
CA ILE A 114 10.63 -14.33 9.17
C ILE A 114 12.08 -14.72 8.92
N THR A 115 12.58 -15.79 9.54
CA THR A 115 13.94 -16.29 9.32
C THR A 115 14.07 -17.17 8.08
N ASN A 116 12.97 -17.48 7.38
CA ASN A 116 13.01 -18.32 6.19
C ASN A 116 13.84 -17.65 5.06
N SER A 117 14.77 -18.40 4.46
CA SER A 117 15.69 -17.85 3.46
C SER A 117 15.00 -17.27 2.23
N TYR A 118 13.92 -17.89 1.75
CA TYR A 118 13.17 -17.38 0.61
C TYR A 118 12.37 -16.12 0.96
N VAL A 119 11.81 -16.07 2.17
CA VAL A 119 11.18 -14.85 2.70
C VAL A 119 12.20 -13.73 2.83
N GLN A 120 13.38 -14.01 3.38
CA GLN A 120 14.47 -13.04 3.49
C GLN A 120 14.95 -12.55 2.12
N GLN A 121 15.07 -13.44 1.14
CA GLN A 121 15.37 -13.05 -0.23
C GLN A 121 14.29 -12.10 -0.78
N LYS A 122 13.00 -12.39 -0.56
CA LYS A 122 11.92 -11.46 -0.97
C LYS A 122 11.93 -10.16 -0.20
N LEU A 123 12.24 -10.15 1.08
CA LEU A 123 12.41 -8.92 1.85
C LEU A 123 13.59 -8.10 1.32
N GLU A 124 14.71 -8.74 0.96
CA GLU A 124 15.87 -8.07 0.38
C GLU A 124 15.63 -7.58 -1.06
N GLU A 125 14.95 -8.37 -1.90
CA GLU A 125 14.47 -7.90 -3.20
C GLU A 125 13.53 -6.72 -3.03
N LEU A 126 12.60 -6.81 -2.08
CA LEU A 126 11.74 -5.70 -1.74
C LEU A 126 12.54 -4.53 -1.23
N LYS A 127 13.55 -4.66 -0.36
CA LYS A 127 14.40 -3.53 0.08
C LYS A 127 15.21 -2.93 -1.07
N LYS A 128 15.78 -3.75 -1.96
CA LYS A 128 16.55 -3.30 -3.14
C LYS A 128 15.66 -2.61 -4.17
N ASN A 129 14.46 -3.14 -4.38
CA ASN A 129 13.43 -2.51 -5.20
C ASN A 129 12.79 -1.31 -4.48
N ASN A 130 12.78 -1.36 -3.14
CA ASN A 130 12.28 -0.37 -2.19
C ASN A 130 13.40 0.47 -1.55
N ASN A 131 14.27 1.02 -2.39
CA ASN A 131 14.46 2.47 -2.33
C ASN A 131 13.14 3.16 -2.76
N ILE A 132 11.97 2.73 -2.25
CA ILE A 132 10.69 3.43 -2.36
C ILE A 132 10.81 4.52 -1.35
N ILE A 133 11.22 5.66 -1.86
CA ILE A 133 11.23 6.88 -1.10
C ILE A 133 9.75 7.23 -0.97
N THR A 134 9.26 7.26 0.26
CA THR A 134 7.89 7.64 0.60
C THR A 134 7.92 8.78 1.60
N CYS A 135 6.86 9.58 1.63
CA CYS A 135 6.69 10.63 2.62
C CYS A 135 5.23 10.73 3.05
N THR A 136 4.95 11.47 4.13
CA THR A 136 3.57 11.84 4.51
C THR A 136 3.25 13.25 4.03
N SER A 137 2.00 13.69 4.22
CA SER A 137 1.57 15.07 3.96
C SER A 137 2.43 16.11 4.68
N ASP A 138 2.95 15.78 5.85
CA ASP A 138 3.78 16.67 6.67
C ASP A 138 5.15 16.96 6.02
N ASN A 139 5.53 16.18 5.01
CA ASN A 139 6.78 16.35 4.29
C ASN A 139 6.58 17.01 2.91
N TRP A 140 5.39 17.52 2.58
CA TRP A 140 5.14 18.08 1.25
C TRP A 140 5.87 19.39 0.97
N GLU A 141 6.41 20.04 2.00
CA GLU A 141 7.33 21.18 1.84
C GLU A 141 8.79 20.74 1.62
N ASN A 142 9.13 19.47 1.84
CA ASN A 142 10.46 18.92 1.59
C ASN A 142 10.60 18.51 0.11
N ILE A 143 10.98 19.50 -0.71
CA ILE A 143 11.11 19.34 -2.17
C ILE A 143 12.18 18.31 -2.55
N ASP A 144 13.27 18.17 -1.79
CA ASP A 144 14.31 17.18 -2.06
C ASP A 144 13.78 15.75 -1.90
N LEU A 145 12.98 15.51 -0.85
CA LEU A 145 12.31 14.24 -0.66
C LEU A 145 11.30 13.98 -1.78
N LEU A 146 10.46 14.96 -2.13
CA LEU A 146 9.51 14.80 -3.23
C LEU A 146 10.19 14.59 -4.59
N ASN A 147 11.34 15.23 -4.85
CA ASN A 147 12.15 15.03 -6.05
C ASN A 147 12.55 13.56 -6.19
N LEU A 148 13.01 12.96 -5.10
CA LEU A 148 13.38 11.55 -5.08
C LEU A 148 12.19 10.63 -5.37
N ILE A 149 11.00 10.94 -4.84
CA ILE A 149 9.75 10.23 -5.15
C ILE A 149 9.36 10.41 -6.63
N PHE A 150 9.52 11.62 -7.17
CA PHE A 150 9.23 11.97 -8.57
C PHE A 150 10.15 11.20 -9.53
N GLU A 151 11.46 11.18 -9.27
CA GLU A 151 12.44 10.42 -10.06
C GLU A 151 12.05 8.93 -10.15
N GLN A 152 11.70 8.36 -9.00
CA GLN A 152 11.35 6.95 -8.90
C GLN A 152 10.05 6.58 -9.62
N ASN A 153 9.01 7.42 -9.49
CA ASN A 153 7.66 7.06 -9.94
C ASN A 153 7.32 7.61 -11.33
N ILE A 154 7.87 8.77 -11.70
CA ILE A 154 7.56 9.46 -12.97
C ILE A 154 8.71 9.31 -13.97
N LYS A 155 9.96 9.71 -13.64
CA LYS A 155 11.07 9.71 -14.62
C LYS A 155 11.50 8.30 -15.06
N LYS A 156 11.60 7.33 -14.14
CA LYS A 156 11.91 5.92 -14.49
C LYS A 156 10.93 5.32 -15.50
N ARG A 157 9.69 5.82 -15.57
CA ARG A 157 8.64 5.33 -16.47
C ARG A 157 8.67 5.98 -17.86
N LYS A 158 9.68 6.82 -18.15
CA LYS A 158 9.89 7.51 -19.45
C LYS A 158 8.63 8.23 -19.96
N ILE A 159 7.91 8.88 -19.05
CA ILE A 159 6.79 9.74 -19.41
C ILE A 159 7.34 11.01 -20.06
N ALA A 160 6.73 11.47 -21.15
CA ALA A 160 7.23 12.59 -21.93
C ALA A 160 7.18 13.88 -21.08
N ASN A 161 8.35 14.51 -20.88
CA ASN A 161 8.52 15.66 -20.01
C ASN A 161 8.20 16.98 -20.70
N THR A 162 7.30 17.76 -20.10
CA THR A 162 7.25 19.23 -20.19
C THR A 162 6.62 19.81 -18.91
N PHE A 163 7.16 19.50 -17.71
CA PHE A 163 6.57 20.00 -16.45
C PHE A 163 7.63 20.45 -15.46
N SER A 164 8.14 21.68 -15.65
CA SER A 164 9.11 22.29 -14.72
C SER A 164 8.55 22.52 -13.31
N ASP A 165 7.21 22.56 -13.18
CA ASP A 165 6.51 23.03 -11.98
C ASP A 165 5.70 21.94 -11.26
N TRP A 166 6.02 20.65 -11.47
CA TRP A 166 5.23 19.55 -10.92
C TRP A 166 5.08 19.58 -9.39
N SER A 167 6.08 20.11 -8.68
CA SER A 167 6.06 20.20 -7.22
C SER A 167 5.00 21.17 -6.70
N ASN A 168 4.54 22.09 -7.56
CA ASN A 168 3.47 23.03 -7.22
C ASN A 168 2.16 22.31 -6.89
N LEU A 169 1.94 21.10 -7.40
CA LEU A 169 0.79 20.28 -7.03
C LEU A 169 0.76 19.99 -5.52
N PHE A 170 1.91 19.67 -4.93
CA PHE A 170 2.02 19.35 -3.50
C PHE A 170 2.05 20.62 -2.63
N THR A 171 2.82 21.63 -3.04
CA THR A 171 2.93 22.88 -2.25
C THR A 171 1.63 23.68 -2.26
N ASN A 172 0.88 23.71 -3.36
CA ASN A 172 -0.43 24.35 -3.41
C ASN A 172 -1.44 23.60 -2.56
N TRP A 173 -1.42 22.26 -2.59
CA TRP A 173 -2.35 21.45 -1.81
C TRP A 173 -2.07 21.55 -0.31
N TYR A 174 -0.81 21.55 0.10
CA TYR A 174 -0.42 21.70 1.50
C TYR A 174 -0.97 22.99 2.13
N LYS A 175 -1.15 24.05 1.32
CA LYS A 175 -1.72 25.33 1.74
C LYS A 175 -3.26 25.36 1.77
N GLN A 176 -3.93 24.34 1.23
CA GLN A 176 -5.40 24.27 1.20
C GLN A 176 -5.93 23.54 2.44
N THR A 177 -7.18 23.83 2.81
CA THR A 177 -7.87 23.17 3.92
C THR A 177 -8.49 21.82 3.53
N ASN A 178 -8.54 21.50 2.24
CA ASN A 178 -9.16 20.29 1.73
C ASN A 178 -8.23 19.07 1.89
N THR A 179 -8.78 17.95 2.37
CA THR A 179 -8.04 16.69 2.54
C THR A 179 -8.23 15.72 1.38
N ILE A 180 -9.12 16.02 0.43
CA ILE A 180 -9.51 15.12 -0.65
C ILE A 180 -8.93 15.57 -1.99
N ILE A 181 -7.99 14.80 -2.55
CA ILE A 181 -7.47 15.01 -3.91
C ILE A 181 -8.38 14.34 -4.94
N GLN A 182 -8.90 15.12 -5.88
CA GLN A 182 -9.69 14.59 -7.00
C GLN A 182 -8.77 14.16 -8.15
N PHE A 183 -8.67 12.86 -8.38
CA PHE A 183 -7.82 12.29 -9.43
C PHE A 183 -8.65 11.78 -10.62
N PRO A 184 -8.31 12.11 -11.89
CA PRO A 184 -7.09 12.79 -12.34
C PRO A 184 -7.20 14.32 -12.43
N ALA A 185 -8.33 14.91 -12.01
CA ALA A 185 -8.60 16.35 -12.19
C ALA A 185 -7.48 17.26 -11.65
N ILE A 186 -6.87 16.89 -10.53
CA ILE A 186 -5.72 17.59 -9.93
C ILE A 186 -4.55 17.78 -10.89
N LEU A 187 -4.36 16.86 -11.85
CA LEU A 187 -3.26 16.94 -12.80
C LEU A 187 -3.44 18.12 -13.76
N PHE A 188 -4.65 18.60 -14.03
CA PHE A 188 -4.86 19.79 -14.87
C PHE A 188 -4.35 21.09 -14.24
N GLN A 189 -3.91 21.09 -12.98
CA GLN A 189 -3.18 22.23 -12.40
C GLN A 189 -1.78 22.37 -12.99
N ILE A 190 -1.20 21.28 -13.49
CA ILE A 190 0.16 21.25 -14.06
C ILE A 190 0.18 20.79 -15.52
N TYR A 191 -0.95 20.34 -16.07
CA TYR A 191 -1.11 19.98 -17.49
C TYR A 191 -2.15 20.90 -18.16
N PRO A 192 -2.05 21.15 -19.49
CA PRO A 192 -3.06 21.90 -20.23
C PRO A 192 -4.47 21.29 -20.08
N GLU A 193 -5.51 22.12 -20.03
CA GLU A 193 -6.91 21.67 -19.82
C GLU A 193 -7.39 20.62 -20.85
N ASN A 194 -6.85 20.65 -22.08
CA ASN A 194 -7.20 19.73 -23.15
C ASN A 194 -6.22 18.55 -23.29
N TYR A 195 -5.31 18.37 -22.33
CA TYR A 195 -4.34 17.28 -22.36
C TYR A 195 -5.03 15.92 -22.19
N GLN A 196 -4.67 14.95 -23.03
CA GLN A 196 -5.19 13.60 -22.97
C GLN A 196 -4.15 12.66 -22.34
N PHE A 197 -4.36 12.34 -21.06
CA PHE A 197 -3.49 11.43 -20.33
C PHE A 197 -3.61 9.99 -20.85
N GLN A 198 -2.46 9.36 -21.05
CA GLN A 198 -2.36 7.92 -21.26
C GLN A 198 -2.51 7.17 -19.93
N GLU A 199 -3.02 5.94 -19.96
CA GLU A 199 -3.18 5.12 -18.74
C GLU A 199 -1.86 4.94 -17.97
N LYS A 200 -0.74 4.81 -18.70
CA LYS A 200 0.60 4.71 -18.11
C LYS A 200 0.97 5.95 -17.27
N GLU A 201 0.55 7.14 -17.70
CA GLU A 201 0.81 8.41 -17.02
C GLU A 201 -0.06 8.53 -15.78
N LEU A 202 -1.35 8.19 -15.91
CA LEU A 202 -2.26 8.12 -14.76
C LEU A 202 -1.82 7.07 -13.73
N GLY A 203 -1.24 5.95 -14.19
CA GLY A 203 -0.67 4.93 -13.33
C GLY A 203 0.57 5.40 -12.59
N ALA A 204 1.42 6.22 -13.23
CA ALA A 204 2.61 6.80 -12.62
C ALA A 204 2.26 7.87 -11.57
N TRP A 205 1.34 8.78 -11.91
CA TRP A 205 0.86 9.80 -10.97
C TRP A 205 0.14 9.20 -9.76
N ARG A 206 -0.65 8.13 -9.95
CA ARG A 206 -1.24 7.39 -8.82
C ARG A 206 -0.18 6.77 -7.91
N ALA A 207 0.89 6.23 -8.49
CA ALA A 207 1.99 5.66 -7.72
C ALA A 207 2.73 6.75 -6.93
N MET A 208 3.02 7.89 -7.55
CA MET A 208 3.64 9.04 -6.90
C MET A 208 2.79 9.57 -5.74
N LEU A 209 1.50 9.85 -5.98
CA LEU A 209 0.59 10.36 -4.94
C LEU A 209 0.51 9.40 -3.74
N ARG A 210 0.43 8.07 -3.99
CA ARG A 210 0.47 7.07 -2.91
C ARG A 210 1.78 7.09 -2.15
N ALA A 211 2.91 7.18 -2.85
CA ALA A 211 4.22 7.25 -2.22
C ALA A 211 4.41 8.54 -1.41
N SER A 212 3.76 9.63 -1.80
CA SER A 212 3.73 10.90 -1.06
C SER A 212 2.69 10.92 0.08
N GLY A 213 2.05 9.80 0.40
CA GLY A 213 1.14 9.69 1.55
C GLY A 213 -0.34 9.94 1.25
N CYS A 214 -0.74 10.08 -0.02
CA CYS A 214 -2.16 10.15 -0.39
C CYS A 214 -2.82 8.76 -0.28
N ILE A 215 -3.84 8.66 0.56
CA ILE A 215 -4.66 7.44 0.74
C ILE A 215 -5.97 7.52 -0.05
N ASN A 216 -6.61 6.37 -0.31
CA ASN A 216 -7.95 6.28 -0.93
C ASN A 216 -8.10 6.98 -2.29
N ILE A 217 -7.10 6.87 -3.18
CA ILE A 217 -7.18 7.42 -4.54
C ILE A 217 -8.17 6.58 -5.38
N THR A 218 -9.43 7.01 -5.40
CA THR A 218 -10.50 6.40 -6.20
C THR A 218 -10.41 6.89 -7.65
N PRO A 219 -10.48 6.02 -8.67
CA PRO A 219 -10.53 6.45 -10.06
C PRO A 219 -11.82 7.24 -10.31
N PHE A 220 -11.71 8.53 -10.67
CA PHE A 220 -12.88 9.28 -11.11
C PHE A 220 -13.31 8.79 -12.50
N SER A 221 -14.45 8.11 -12.58
CA SER A 221 -15.07 7.80 -13.88
C SER A 221 -15.73 9.05 -14.43
N LYS A 222 -15.35 9.48 -15.64
CA LYS A 222 -15.80 10.69 -16.35
C LYS A 222 -17.32 10.82 -16.61
N LYS A 223 -18.18 9.94 -16.06
CA LYS A 223 -19.62 9.88 -16.38
C LYS A 223 -20.51 10.92 -15.68
N GLN A 224 -19.98 11.97 -15.05
CA GLN A 224 -20.81 12.99 -14.39
C GLN A 224 -20.39 14.43 -14.71
N HIS A 225 -20.17 14.74 -16.00
CA HIS A 225 -20.23 16.11 -16.48
C HIS A 225 -21.19 16.22 -17.68
N ILE A 226 -22.49 16.05 -17.40
CA ILE A 226 -23.58 16.69 -18.17
C ILE A 226 -24.70 17.06 -17.18
N HIS A 227 -24.46 18.02 -16.29
CA HIS A 227 -25.44 19.04 -15.86
C HIS A 227 -24.87 19.85 -14.69
N SER A 228 -24.28 21.00 -15.00
CA SER A 228 -24.40 22.21 -14.18
C SER A 228 -23.84 23.39 -14.97
N GLU A 229 -24.47 23.73 -16.10
CA GLU A 229 -24.52 25.13 -16.51
C GLU A 229 -25.37 25.86 -15.48
N ILE A 230 -24.74 26.32 -14.41
CA ILE A 230 -25.31 27.37 -13.58
C ILE A 230 -25.26 28.63 -14.45
N ARG A 231 -26.42 29.04 -14.95
CA ARG A 231 -26.65 30.34 -15.59
C ARG A 231 -26.12 31.45 -14.69
N TYR A 232 -24.98 32.01 -15.02
CA TYR A 232 -24.64 33.38 -14.65
C TYR A 232 -25.22 34.31 -15.72
N ASN A 233 -26.52 34.63 -15.62
CA ASN A 233 -27.07 35.81 -16.29
C ASN A 233 -27.09 36.96 -15.29
N GLY A 234 -25.94 37.60 -15.11
CA GLY A 234 -25.88 38.96 -14.62
C GLY A 234 -26.43 39.89 -15.70
N THR A 235 -27.64 40.40 -15.53
CA THR A 235 -28.15 41.51 -16.35
C THR A 235 -28.02 42.79 -15.54
N ILE A 236 -26.99 43.57 -15.82
CA ILE A 236 -26.99 45.00 -15.48
C ILE A 236 -27.82 45.71 -16.55
N ARG A 237 -28.94 46.31 -16.16
CA ARG A 237 -29.56 47.42 -16.89
C ARG A 237 -29.87 48.56 -15.93
N SER A 238 -29.05 49.60 -16.03
CA SER A 238 -29.41 50.97 -15.68
C SER A 238 -30.52 51.44 -16.63
N SER A 239 -31.61 52.01 -16.10
CA SER A 239 -32.10 53.35 -16.44
C SER A 239 -33.52 53.63 -15.93
N LYS A 240 -33.69 54.83 -15.33
CA LYS A 240 -34.82 55.78 -15.45
C LYS A 240 -36.18 55.49 -14.75
N ASN A 241 -36.41 56.29 -13.70
CA ASN A 241 -37.44 57.33 -13.56
C ASN A 241 -38.96 57.01 -13.48
N ILE A 242 -39.55 57.61 -12.43
CA ILE A 242 -40.89 58.26 -12.30
C ILE A 242 -42.11 57.33 -12.11
N ARG A 243 -42.62 57.27 -10.87
CA ARG A 243 -43.79 58.03 -10.41
C ARG A 243 -43.81 58.13 -8.88
#